data_AF-A0A172TKX7-F1
#
_entry.id   AF-A0A172TKX7-F1
#
_cell.length_a   1.000
_cell.length_b   1.000
_cell.length_c   1.000
_cell.angle_alpha   90.00
_cell.angle_beta   90.00
_cell.angle_gamma   90.00
#
_symmetry.space_group_name_H-M   'P 1'
#
loop_
_entity.id
_entity.type
_entity.pdbx_description
1 polymer ?
#
loop_
_entity_poly.entity_id
_entity_poly.type
_entity_poly.pdbx_seq_one_letter_code
_entity_poly.pdbx_strand_id
1 'polypeptide(L)'
;MKKLAAGLAALTLLFANTAAATEEQYVPVKPSPNVHTAYIEQIPTQNGKAYVVADYIEWYEGASADRIFMQNEPDSGLDGAPDGYYIVNDNTKLRKLTISPNAEVIMQFYNRTGNIEDAEIVLNERISLTKFRKLMTTDETVRDFPYHLVVKNGVVVKIIQQFIP
;
A
#
# COMPACT_ATOMS: atom_id res chain seq x y z
N MET A 1 53.41 39.78 37.51
CA MET A 1 52.33 38.85 37.90
C MET A 1 51.92 38.03 36.68
N LYS A 2 51.86 36.72 36.88
CA LYS A 2 51.41 35.59 36.05
C LYS A 2 50.58 35.88 34.76
N LYS A 3 51.01 35.21 33.66
CA LYS A 3 50.21 34.37 32.74
C LYS A 3 49.24 35.09 31.78
N LEU A 4 48.92 34.66 30.55
CA LEU A 4 49.02 33.39 29.82
C LEU A 4 48.87 33.70 28.31
N ALA A 5 49.58 32.95 27.47
CA ALA A 5 49.28 32.81 26.06
C ALA A 5 48.00 31.97 25.86
N ALA A 6 47.21 32.27 24.83
CA ALA A 6 46.19 31.36 24.33
C ALA A 6 46.14 31.48 22.80
N GLY A 7 46.61 30.41 22.13
CA GLY A 7 46.54 30.24 20.69
C GLY A 7 45.12 29.96 20.25
N LEU A 8 44.76 30.47 19.08
CA LEU A 8 43.49 30.23 18.43
C LEU A 8 43.59 28.90 17.67
N ALA A 9 42.99 27.84 18.21
CA ALA A 9 42.81 26.58 17.50
C ALA A 9 41.60 26.72 16.56
N ALA A 10 41.83 26.74 15.25
CA ALA A 10 40.78 26.65 14.25
C ALA A 10 40.30 25.19 14.17
N LEU A 11 39.12 24.92 14.73
CA LEU A 11 38.45 23.63 14.63
C LEU A 11 37.64 23.59 13.33
N THR A 12 38.20 22.99 12.28
CA THR A 12 37.46 22.67 11.05
C THR A 12 36.53 21.49 11.32
N LEU A 13 35.24 21.77 11.48
CA LEU A 13 34.19 20.75 11.46
C LEU A 13 34.03 20.21 10.04
N LEU A 14 34.54 19.00 9.80
CA LEU A 14 34.17 18.17 8.66
C LEU A 14 32.72 17.71 8.86
N PHE A 15 31.77 18.32 8.15
CA PHE A 15 30.45 17.73 7.99
C PHE A 15 30.58 16.49 7.11
N ALA A 16 30.61 15.32 7.73
CA ALA A 16 30.38 14.08 7.03
C ALA A 16 28.93 14.08 6.53
N ASN A 17 28.73 14.22 5.22
CA ASN A 17 27.45 13.91 4.59
C ASN A 17 27.20 12.40 4.72
N THR A 18 26.58 11.98 5.81
CA THR A 18 25.91 10.69 5.87
C THR A 18 24.69 10.80 4.97
N ALA A 19 24.80 10.28 3.74
CA ALA A 19 23.61 9.94 2.97
C ALA A 19 22.89 8.84 3.76
N ALA A 20 21.91 9.22 4.58
CA ALA A 20 20.97 8.27 5.12
C ALA A 20 20.24 7.66 3.91
N ALA A 21 20.47 6.37 3.67
CA ALA A 21 19.58 5.60 2.83
C ALA A 21 18.20 5.72 3.49
N THR A 22 17.32 6.53 2.91
CA THR A 22 15.91 6.52 3.29
C THR A 22 15.40 5.15 2.87
N GLU A 23 15.22 4.23 3.83
CA GLU A 23 14.33 3.10 3.64
C GLU A 23 13.05 3.67 3.02
N GLU A 24 12.65 3.20 1.84
CA GLU A 24 11.44 3.69 1.18
C GLU A 24 10.25 3.29 2.06
N GLN A 25 9.84 4.17 2.97
CA GLN A 25 8.75 3.87 3.91
C GLN A 25 7.43 3.75 3.17
N TYR A 26 6.59 2.81 3.61
CA TYR A 26 5.19 2.76 3.19
C TYR A 26 4.51 4.07 3.58
N VAL A 27 3.87 4.72 2.61
CA VAL A 27 3.07 5.92 2.84
C VAL A 27 1.61 5.57 2.59
N PRO A 28 0.75 5.56 3.64
CA PRO A 28 -0.68 5.35 3.47
C PRO A 28 -1.28 6.27 2.42
N VAL A 29 -2.17 5.75 1.59
CA VAL A 29 -2.81 6.57 0.56
C VAL A 29 -3.91 7.39 1.21
N LYS A 30 -3.83 8.71 1.05
CA LYS A 30 -4.83 9.62 1.60
C LYS A 30 -6.23 9.28 1.04
N PRO A 31 -7.24 9.08 1.92
CA PRO A 31 -8.61 8.86 1.48
C PRO A 31 -9.13 10.01 0.60
N SER A 32 -9.89 9.67 -0.44
CA SER A 32 -10.60 10.64 -1.28
C SER A 32 -11.80 9.97 -1.96
N PRO A 33 -12.78 10.72 -2.47
CA PRO A 33 -13.94 10.14 -3.17
C PRO A 33 -13.58 9.31 -4.42
N ASN A 34 -12.37 9.47 -4.95
CA ASN A 34 -11.87 8.76 -6.13
C ASN A 34 -11.00 7.56 -5.77
N VAL A 35 -10.78 7.29 -4.48
CA VAL A 35 -9.98 6.16 -3.99
C VAL A 35 -10.93 5.18 -3.33
N HIS A 36 -10.99 3.96 -3.84
CA HIS A 36 -11.79 2.89 -3.27
C HIS A 36 -10.87 1.75 -2.87
N THR A 37 -10.91 1.33 -1.61
CA THR A 37 -10.21 0.11 -1.19
C THR A 37 -11.06 -1.10 -1.54
N ALA A 38 -10.44 -2.14 -2.06
CA ALA A 38 -11.15 -3.33 -2.50
C ALA A 38 -10.25 -4.56 -2.49
N TYR A 39 -10.87 -5.72 -2.28
CA TYR A 39 -10.27 -6.98 -2.74
C TYR A 39 -10.54 -7.12 -4.23
N ILE A 40 -9.52 -7.50 -5.00
CA ILE A 40 -9.68 -7.74 -6.43
C ILE A 40 -9.86 -9.24 -6.66
N GLU A 41 -11.04 -9.61 -7.13
CA GLU A 41 -11.37 -11.01 -7.43
C GLU A 41 -10.74 -11.46 -8.74
N GLN A 42 -10.90 -10.66 -9.80
CA GLN A 42 -10.49 -11.05 -11.14
C GLN A 42 -10.15 -9.84 -12.00
N ILE A 43 -9.32 -10.05 -13.02
CA ILE A 43 -9.05 -9.03 -14.05
C ILE A 43 -9.37 -9.59 -15.45
N PRO A 44 -10.66 -9.81 -15.78
CA PRO A 44 -11.04 -10.36 -17.07
C PRO A 44 -10.74 -9.40 -18.23
N THR A 45 -10.56 -9.98 -19.42
CA THR A 45 -10.56 -9.24 -20.69
C THR A 45 -11.84 -9.52 -21.44
N GLN A 46 -12.48 -8.45 -21.92
CA GLN A 46 -13.66 -8.55 -22.78
C GLN A 46 -13.53 -7.53 -23.90
N ASN A 47 -13.68 -7.96 -25.15
CA ASN A 47 -13.56 -7.10 -26.35
C ASN A 47 -12.26 -6.28 -26.37
N GLY A 48 -11.13 -6.91 -26.00
CA GLY A 48 -9.81 -6.26 -25.95
C GLY A 48 -9.60 -5.27 -24.80
N LYS A 49 -10.58 -5.08 -23.91
CA LYS A 49 -10.47 -4.19 -22.73
C LYS A 49 -10.33 -5.00 -21.46
N ALA A 50 -9.45 -4.56 -20.56
CA ALA A 50 -9.30 -5.12 -19.22
C ALA A 50 -10.31 -4.48 -18.26
N TYR A 51 -10.86 -5.30 -17.36
CA TYR A 51 -11.76 -4.86 -16.30
C TYR A 51 -11.26 -5.38 -14.97
N VAL A 52 -11.41 -4.59 -13.90
CA VAL A 52 -11.28 -5.11 -12.54
C VAL A 52 -12.66 -5.56 -12.07
N VAL A 53 -12.75 -6.76 -11.52
CA VAL A 53 -13.89 -7.22 -10.72
C VAL A 53 -13.43 -7.18 -9.28
N ALA A 54 -14.04 -6.32 -8.47
CA ALA A 54 -13.56 -6.01 -7.13
C ALA A 54 -14.71 -5.97 -6.13
N ASP A 55 -14.45 -6.45 -4.92
CA ASP A 55 -15.33 -6.28 -3.77
C ASP A 55 -14.85 -5.09 -2.94
N TYR A 56 -15.70 -4.07 -2.78
CA TYR A 56 -15.30 -2.84 -2.11
C TYR A 56 -15.37 -3.02 -0.60
N ILE A 57 -14.33 -2.58 0.09
CA ILE A 57 -14.24 -2.65 1.54
C ILE A 57 -14.05 -1.25 2.11
N GLU A 58 -14.47 -1.07 3.35
CA GLU A 58 -14.05 0.06 4.14
C GLU A 58 -12.71 -0.27 4.80
N TRP A 59 -11.77 0.66 4.68
CA TRP A 59 -10.41 0.52 5.16
C TRP A 59 -10.09 1.69 6.07
N TYR A 60 -9.78 1.38 7.32
CA TYR A 60 -9.44 2.34 8.36
C TYR A 60 -8.01 2.08 8.84
N GLU A 61 -7.26 3.14 9.11
CA GLU A 61 -5.89 3.07 9.63
C GLU A 61 -5.71 3.97 10.86
N GLY A 62 -4.81 3.58 11.75
CA GLY A 62 -4.45 4.28 12.99
C GLY A 62 -5.67 4.59 13.87
N ALA A 63 -5.74 5.80 14.40
CA ALA A 63 -6.82 6.21 15.32
C ALA A 63 -8.24 6.09 14.74
N SER A 64 -8.38 6.06 13.41
CA SER A 64 -9.68 5.78 12.78
C SER A 64 -10.04 4.30 12.87
N ALA A 65 -9.06 3.41 12.68
CA ALA A 65 -9.22 1.97 12.87
C ALA A 65 -9.63 1.64 14.30
N ASP A 66 -8.91 2.18 15.30
CA ASP A 66 -9.23 1.95 16.72
C ASP A 66 -10.66 2.34 17.06
N ARG A 67 -11.11 3.49 16.56
CA ARG A 67 -12.45 3.99 16.81
C ARG A 67 -13.52 3.07 16.23
N ILE A 68 -13.39 2.68 14.96
CA ILE A 68 -14.39 1.84 14.30
C ILE A 68 -14.34 0.41 14.86
N PHE A 69 -13.15 -0.10 15.14
CA PHE A 69 -12.96 -1.39 15.80
C PHE A 69 -13.69 -1.43 17.15
N MET A 70 -13.49 -0.46 18.04
CA MET A 70 -14.18 -0.44 19.35
C MET A 70 -15.71 -0.27 19.24
N GLN A 71 -16.19 0.34 18.16
CA GLN A 71 -17.63 0.45 17.91
C GLN A 71 -18.24 -0.88 17.47
N ASN A 72 -17.53 -1.62 16.62
CA ASN A 72 -18.01 -2.87 16.03
C ASN A 72 -17.75 -4.08 16.94
N GLU A 73 -16.66 -4.05 17.70
CA GLU A 73 -16.16 -5.16 18.53
C GLU A 73 -16.08 -4.76 20.04
N PRO A 74 -17.18 -4.31 20.67
CA PRO A 74 -17.16 -3.76 22.02
C PRO A 74 -16.75 -4.78 23.10
N ASP A 75 -16.94 -6.07 22.83
CA ASP A 75 -16.63 -7.17 23.75
C ASP A 75 -15.28 -7.85 23.45
N SER A 76 -14.47 -7.28 22.55
CA SER A 76 -13.16 -7.84 22.17
C SER A 76 -12.15 -7.90 23.32
N GLY A 77 -12.32 -7.05 24.34
CA GLY A 77 -11.35 -6.87 25.42
C GLY A 77 -10.07 -6.15 24.98
N LEU A 78 -10.07 -5.53 23.79
CA LEU A 78 -8.96 -4.74 23.25
C LEU A 78 -9.32 -3.25 23.24
N ASP A 79 -8.31 -2.40 23.42
CA ASP A 79 -8.46 -0.94 23.45
C ASP A 79 -8.30 -0.28 22.06
N GLY A 80 -8.20 -1.07 20.99
CA GLY A 80 -7.96 -0.60 19.62
C GLY A 80 -7.75 -1.76 18.63
N ALA A 81 -7.57 -1.41 17.36
CA ALA A 81 -7.35 -2.40 16.31
C ALA A 81 -5.94 -3.00 16.43
N PRO A 82 -5.79 -4.33 16.46
CA PRO A 82 -4.52 -4.98 16.85
C PRO A 82 -3.35 -4.66 15.90
N ASP A 83 -3.63 -4.56 14.61
CA ASP A 83 -2.60 -4.37 13.57
C ASP A 83 -2.53 -2.93 13.05
N GLY A 84 -3.17 -1.99 13.74
CA GLY A 84 -3.22 -0.58 13.34
C GLY A 84 -4.08 -0.29 12.10
N TYR A 85 -4.81 -1.28 11.59
CA TYR A 85 -5.85 -1.12 10.57
C TYR A 85 -7.09 -1.94 10.93
N TYR A 86 -8.23 -1.57 10.35
CA TYR A 86 -9.48 -2.30 10.50
C TYR A 86 -10.25 -2.30 9.18
N ILE A 87 -10.73 -3.48 8.78
CA ILE A 87 -11.48 -3.71 7.54
C ILE A 87 -12.93 -4.00 7.88
N VAL A 88 -13.85 -3.32 7.20
CA VAL A 88 -15.28 -3.64 7.25
C VAL A 88 -15.77 -3.98 5.85
N ASN A 89 -16.52 -5.07 5.72
CA ASN A 89 -17.14 -5.48 4.46
C ASN A 89 -18.61 -5.85 4.67
N ASP A 90 -19.43 -4.85 4.98
CA ASP A 90 -20.87 -5.03 5.13
C ASP A 90 -21.60 -5.16 3.78
N ASN A 91 -20.92 -4.89 2.66
CA ASN A 91 -21.50 -4.90 1.32
C ASN A 91 -20.62 -5.63 0.30
N THR A 92 -20.88 -6.92 0.17
CA THR A 92 -20.14 -7.85 -0.72
C THR A 92 -20.53 -7.75 -2.20
N LYS A 93 -21.25 -6.69 -2.59
CA LYS A 93 -21.67 -6.54 -3.99
C LYS A 93 -20.44 -6.22 -4.83
N LEU A 94 -20.11 -7.12 -5.76
CA LEU A 94 -19.02 -6.92 -6.70
C LEU A 94 -19.23 -5.70 -7.61
N ARG A 95 -18.15 -4.97 -7.86
CA ARG A 95 -18.05 -3.88 -8.82
C ARG A 95 -17.22 -4.33 -10.01
N LYS A 96 -17.64 -3.96 -11.20
CA LYS A 96 -16.87 -4.19 -12.43
C LYS A 96 -16.54 -2.85 -13.07
N LEU A 97 -15.26 -2.52 -13.16
CA LEU A 97 -14.79 -1.25 -13.69
C LEU A 97 -13.80 -1.48 -14.83
N THR A 98 -13.81 -0.59 -15.82
CA THR A 98 -12.80 -0.63 -16.89
C THR A 98 -11.46 -0.18 -16.34
N ILE A 99 -10.38 -0.85 -16.72
CA ILE A 99 -9.02 -0.43 -16.39
C ILE A 99 -8.45 0.35 -17.58
N SER A 100 -7.86 1.51 -17.31
CA SER A 100 -7.09 2.24 -18.31
C SER A 100 -5.96 1.37 -18.85
N PRO A 101 -5.70 1.32 -20.16
CA PRO A 101 -4.53 0.63 -20.72
C PRO A 101 -3.20 1.13 -20.14
N ASN A 102 -3.19 2.39 -19.66
CA ASN A 102 -2.03 3.05 -19.07
C ASN A 102 -2.14 3.14 -17.54
N ALA A 103 -2.94 2.29 -16.90
CA ALA A 103 -3.06 2.31 -15.45
C ALA A 103 -1.71 1.99 -14.79
N GLU A 104 -1.34 2.77 -13.79
CA GLU A 104 -0.18 2.47 -12.94
C GLU A 104 -0.52 1.34 -11.98
N VAL A 105 0.38 0.38 -11.81
CA VAL A 105 0.26 -0.67 -10.77
C VAL A 105 1.45 -0.57 -9.85
N ILE A 106 1.18 -0.41 -8.56
CA ILE A 106 2.18 -0.27 -7.49
C ILE A 106 1.97 -1.42 -6.50
N MET A 107 2.99 -2.23 -6.32
CA MET A 107 3.01 -3.38 -5.42
C MET A 107 3.92 -3.09 -4.21
N GLN A 108 3.64 -3.73 -3.09
CA GLN A 108 4.46 -3.73 -1.88
C GLN A 108 5.14 -5.10 -1.69
N PHE A 109 4.45 -6.16 -2.07
CA PHE A 109 4.88 -7.55 -1.91
C PHE A 109 4.27 -8.43 -2.98
N TYR A 110 5.08 -9.29 -3.61
CA TYR A 110 4.61 -10.40 -4.44
C TYR A 110 5.75 -11.37 -4.73
N ASN A 111 5.40 -12.60 -5.11
CA ASN A 111 6.38 -13.60 -5.53
C ASN A 111 6.92 -13.30 -6.95
N ARG A 112 8.21 -12.96 -7.05
CA ARG A 112 8.87 -12.63 -8.32
C ARG A 112 9.34 -13.85 -9.11
N THR A 113 9.69 -14.92 -8.41
CA THR A 113 10.42 -16.07 -8.97
C THR A 113 9.49 -17.26 -9.26
N GLY A 114 8.29 -17.28 -8.68
CA GLY A 114 7.40 -18.42 -8.65
C GLY A 114 7.63 -19.34 -7.44
N ASN A 115 8.59 -19.03 -6.57
CA ASN A 115 8.82 -19.69 -5.29
C ASN A 115 8.50 -18.73 -4.15
N ILE A 116 7.51 -19.07 -3.32
CA ILE A 116 6.99 -18.17 -2.28
C ILE A 116 8.03 -17.85 -1.20
N GLU A 117 8.98 -18.76 -0.96
CA GLU A 117 10.08 -18.55 -0.02
C GLU A 117 11.03 -17.43 -0.44
N ASP A 118 11.03 -17.07 -1.74
CA ASP A 118 11.82 -15.96 -2.27
C ASP A 118 10.99 -14.67 -2.38
N ALA A 119 9.76 -14.65 -1.86
CA ALA A 119 8.92 -13.47 -1.89
C ALA A 119 9.41 -12.44 -0.88
N GLU A 120 9.71 -11.24 -1.38
CA GLU A 120 10.26 -10.16 -0.58
C GLU A 120 9.37 -8.92 -0.68
N ILE A 121 9.33 -8.16 0.43
CA ILE A 121 8.74 -6.83 0.47
C ILE A 121 9.67 -5.89 -0.28
N VAL A 122 9.17 -5.33 -1.39
CA VAL A 122 9.80 -4.21 -2.09
C VAL A 122 8.73 -3.14 -2.21
N LEU A 123 8.85 -2.14 -1.35
CA LEU A 123 7.85 -1.10 -1.22
C LEU A 123 7.78 -0.27 -2.50
N ASN A 124 6.56 0.11 -2.87
CA ASN A 124 6.21 0.96 -4.01
C ASN A 124 6.73 0.48 -5.38
N GLU A 125 6.95 -0.82 -5.56
CA GLU A 125 7.43 -1.38 -6.81
C GLU A 125 6.40 -1.21 -7.94
N ARG A 126 6.79 -0.53 -9.01
CA ARG A 126 5.94 -0.40 -10.21
C ARG A 126 6.04 -1.63 -11.09
N ILE A 127 4.89 -2.21 -11.45
CA ILE A 127 4.80 -3.29 -12.44
C ILE A 127 3.85 -2.92 -13.59
N SER A 128 3.97 -3.62 -14.71
CA SER A 128 3.03 -3.44 -15.82
C SER A 128 1.67 -4.05 -15.50
N LEU A 129 0.60 -3.48 -16.07
CA LEU A 129 -0.75 -4.06 -15.96
C LEU A 129 -0.79 -5.51 -16.48
N THR A 130 -0.04 -5.82 -17.54
CA THR A 130 0.07 -7.19 -18.07
C THR A 130 0.69 -8.15 -17.06
N LYS A 131 1.77 -7.74 -16.36
CA LYS A 131 2.40 -8.56 -15.31
C LYS A 131 1.45 -8.75 -14.14
N PHE A 132 0.81 -7.68 -13.66
CA PHE A 132 -0.17 -7.75 -12.58
C PHE A 132 -1.31 -8.73 -12.90
N ARG A 133 -1.87 -8.63 -14.12
CA ARG A 133 -2.91 -9.55 -14.59
C ARG A 133 -2.48 -11.01 -14.60
N LYS A 134 -1.23 -11.28 -14.98
CA LYS A 134 -0.67 -12.64 -14.91
C LYS A 134 -0.60 -13.09 -13.45
N LEU A 135 -0.03 -12.28 -12.57
CA LEU A 135 0.08 -12.57 -11.14
C LEU A 135 -1.28 -12.92 -10.51
N MET A 136 -2.33 -12.12 -10.77
CA MET A 136 -3.69 -12.36 -10.29
C MET A 136 -4.29 -13.72 -10.71
N THR A 137 -3.68 -14.41 -11.68
CA THR A 137 -4.10 -15.74 -12.14
C THR A 137 -3.15 -16.86 -11.74
N THR A 138 -1.89 -16.54 -11.42
CA THR A 138 -0.84 -17.53 -11.18
C THR A 138 -0.36 -17.58 -9.73
N ASP A 139 -0.66 -16.55 -8.95
CA ASP A 139 -0.26 -16.41 -7.55
C ASP A 139 -1.49 -16.01 -6.73
N GLU A 140 -1.99 -16.97 -5.96
CA GLU A 140 -3.19 -16.78 -5.13
C GLU A 140 -2.95 -15.74 -4.04
N THR A 141 -1.73 -15.65 -3.51
CA THR A 141 -1.38 -14.72 -2.42
C THR A 141 -1.58 -13.26 -2.81
N VAL A 142 -1.46 -12.95 -4.11
CA VAL A 142 -1.67 -11.59 -4.63
C VAL A 142 -3.13 -11.16 -4.47
N ARG A 143 -4.08 -12.10 -4.45
CA ARG A 143 -5.51 -11.80 -4.26
C ARG A 143 -5.89 -11.56 -2.80
N ASP A 144 -5.08 -12.03 -1.86
CA ASP A 144 -5.33 -11.92 -0.42
C ASP A 144 -5.02 -10.53 0.14
N PHE A 145 -4.43 -9.65 -0.68
CA PHE A 145 -4.17 -8.26 -0.32
C PHE A 145 -5.33 -7.34 -0.72
N PRO A 146 -5.66 -6.32 0.10
CA PRO A 146 -6.50 -5.23 -0.32
C PRO A 146 -5.72 -4.28 -1.24
N TYR A 147 -6.46 -3.60 -2.12
CA TYR A 147 -5.92 -2.66 -3.08
C TYR A 147 -6.69 -1.34 -3.04
N HIS A 148 -5.97 -0.22 -3.09
CA HIS A 148 -6.59 1.04 -3.46
C HIS A 148 -6.71 1.16 -4.98
N LEU A 149 -7.95 1.30 -5.43
CA LEU A 149 -8.31 1.60 -6.80
C LEU A 149 -8.55 3.11 -6.93
N VAL A 150 -7.69 3.79 -7.67
CA VAL A 150 -7.91 5.20 -8.03
C VAL A 150 -8.77 5.24 -9.28
N VAL A 151 -10.00 5.70 -9.13
CA VAL A 151 -11.02 5.75 -10.18
C VAL A 151 -11.24 7.18 -10.63
N LYS A 152 -11.17 7.42 -11.94
CA LYS A 152 -11.50 8.70 -12.56
C LYS A 152 -12.53 8.47 -13.67
N ASN A 153 -13.67 9.14 -13.59
CA ASN A 153 -14.77 9.01 -14.56
C ASN A 153 -15.19 7.55 -14.81
N GLY A 154 -15.24 6.73 -13.75
CA GLY A 154 -15.59 5.31 -13.83
C GLY A 154 -14.49 4.39 -14.40
N VAL A 155 -13.27 4.90 -14.63
CA VAL A 155 -12.13 4.14 -15.14
C VAL A 155 -11.03 4.07 -14.08
N VAL A 156 -10.51 2.88 -13.82
CA VAL A 156 -9.36 2.68 -12.92
C VAL A 156 -8.09 3.17 -13.62
N VAL A 157 -7.42 4.13 -13.02
CA VAL A 157 -6.18 4.74 -13.56
C VAL A 157 -4.93 4.40 -12.75
N LYS A 158 -5.10 3.90 -11.52
CA LYS A 158 -4.01 3.46 -10.66
C LYS A 158 -4.51 2.40 -9.68
N ILE A 159 -3.70 1.37 -9.46
CA ILE A 159 -3.93 0.24 -8.56
C ILE A 159 -2.74 0.19 -7.60
N ILE A 160 -2.98 0.24 -6.30
CA ILE A 160 -1.94 0.25 -5.28
C ILE A 160 -2.25 -0.86 -4.29
N GLN A 161 -1.38 -1.86 -4.18
CA GLN A 161 -1.47 -2.87 -3.15
C GLN A 161 -1.27 -2.23 -1.77
N GLN A 162 -2.11 -2.60 -0.81
CA GLN A 162 -1.92 -2.22 0.58
C GLN A 162 -0.84 -3.07 1.23
N PHE A 163 -0.04 -2.43 2.08
CA PHE A 163 0.88 -3.12 2.95
C PHE A 163 0.12 -3.54 4.21
N ILE A 164 0.11 -4.84 4.48
CA ILE A 164 -0.37 -5.40 5.75
C ILE A 164 0.89 -5.83 6.51
N PRO A 165 1.20 -5.22 7.66
CA PRO A 165 2.40 -5.50 8.45
C PRO A 165 2.52 -6.92 8.98
#